data_AF-A0A0U5H2C9-F1
#
_entry.id   AF-A0A0U5H2C9-F1
#
_cell.length_a   1.000
_cell.length_b   1.000
_cell.length_c   1.000
_cell.angle_alpha   90.00
_cell.angle_beta   90.00
_cell.angle_gamma   90.00
#
_symmetry.space_group_name_H-M   'P 1'
#
loop_
_entity.id
_entity.type
_entity.pdbx_description
1 polymer ?
#
loop_
_entity_poly.entity_id
_entity_poly.type
_entity_poly.pdbx_seq_one_letter_code
_entity_poly.pdbx_strand_id
1 'polypeptide(L)' 'MTLEYYEYEECGRVQNRIVECPLCGYKFSPREPRWEHFFDDHTPEDAGLTPLGTIPDDAGGGLWGDVPDSPEESAV' A
#
# COMPACT_ATOMS: atom_id res chain seq x y z
N MET A 1 -15.63 0.94 15.98
CA MET A 1 -14.96 2.27 15.79
C MET A 1 -13.50 1.95 15.58
N THR A 2 -12.97 2.23 14.39
CA THR A 2 -11.71 1.62 13.91
C THR A 2 -10.45 2.37 14.38
N LEU A 3 -10.62 3.65 14.75
CA LEU A 3 -9.55 4.56 15.13
C LEU A 3 -9.83 5.18 16.52
N GLU A 4 -8.82 5.19 17.37
CA GLU A 4 -8.81 5.90 18.65
C GLU A 4 -7.76 7.02 18.64
N TYR A 5 -8.07 8.12 19.34
CA TYR A 5 -7.16 9.24 19.55
C TYR A 5 -6.63 9.16 20.99
N TYR A 6 -5.31 9.20 21.14
CA TYR A 6 -4.65 9.23 22.45
C TYR A 6 -3.77 10.47 22.55
N GLU A 7 -3.96 11.28 23.58
CA GLU A 7 -3.10 12.44 23.87
C GLU A 7 -2.16 12.09 25.03
N TYR A 8 -0.85 12.28 24.82
CA TYR A 8 0.13 12.16 25.89
C TYR A 8 0.16 13.45 26.68
N GLU A 9 -0.45 13.46 27.87
CA GLU A 9 -0.58 14.63 28.76
C GLU A 9 0.75 15.39 28.97
N GLU A 10 1.88 14.68 29.03
CA GLU A 10 3.19 15.30 29.31
C GLU A 10 3.85 15.99 28.10
N CYS A 11 3.47 15.63 26.87
CA CYS A 11 4.15 16.15 25.67
C CYS A 11 3.21 16.67 24.59
N GLY A 12 1.89 16.65 24.81
CA GLY A 12 0.88 17.11 23.85
C GLY A 12 0.86 16.32 22.54
N ARG A 13 1.52 15.15 22.49
CA ARG A 13 1.55 14.32 21.28
C ARG A 13 0.22 13.59 21.16
N VAL A 14 -0.40 13.72 20.00
CA VAL A 14 -1.61 12.96 19.64
C VAL A 14 -1.20 11.76 18.80
N GLN A 15 -1.54 10.56 19.26
CA GLN A 15 -1.37 9.33 18.50
C GLN A 15 -2.74 8.81 18.04
N ASN A 16 -2.84 8.52 16.75
CA ASN A 16 -3.95 7.77 16.19
C ASN A 16 -3.63 6.28 16.28
N ARG A 17 -4.52 5.49 16.88
CA ARG A 17 -4.34 4.05 17.03
C ARG A 17 -5.48 3.31 16.35
N ILE A 18 -5.13 2.40 15.45
CA ILE A 18 -6.08 1.47 14.82
C ILE A 18 -6.43 0.40 15.86
N VAL A 19 -7.70 0.30 16.27
CA VAL A 19 -8.14 -0.68 17.28
C VAL A 19 -8.93 -1.85 16.70
N GLU A 20 -9.36 -1.72 15.46
CA GLU A 20 -10.08 -2.74 14.72
C GLU A 20 -9.56 -2.74 13.28
N CYS A 21 -9.48 -3.91 12.62
CA CYS A 21 -9.08 -3.99 11.23
C CYS A 21 -10.20 -3.43 10.35
N PRO A 22 -9.92 -2.44 9.48
CA PRO A 22 -10.94 -1.87 8.60
C PRO A 22 -11.42 -2.85 7.51
N LEU A 23 -10.68 -3.93 7.24
CA LEU A 23 -10.96 -4.87 6.17
C LEU A 23 -11.84 -6.04 6.63
N CYS A 24 -11.61 -6.56 7.85
CA CYS A 24 -12.33 -7.73 8.36
C CYS A 24 -12.99 -7.57 9.74
N GLY A 25 -12.81 -6.43 10.43
CA GLY A 25 -13.39 -6.20 11.76
C GLY A 25 -12.66 -6.87 12.92
N TYR A 26 -11.48 -7.47 12.68
CA TYR A 26 -10.65 -8.06 13.74
C TYR A 26 -10.23 -7.02 14.79
N LYS A 27 -10.30 -7.33 16.08
CA LYS A 27 -9.99 -6.38 17.16
C LYS A 27 -8.55 -6.53 17.65
N PHE A 28 -7.76 -5.46 17.53
CA PHE A 28 -6.36 -5.46 17.94
C PHE A 28 -6.18 -5.25 19.44
N SER A 29 -5.25 -6.00 20.03
CA SER A 29 -4.80 -5.73 21.39
C SER A 29 -3.89 -4.47 21.47
N PRO A 30 -3.69 -3.89 22.67
CA PRO A 30 -2.83 -2.71 22.92
C PRO A 30 -1.48 -2.73 22.23
N ARG A 31 -0.76 -3.85 22.33
CA ARG A 31 0.65 -3.97 21.92
C ARG A 31 0.87 -4.93 20.75
N GLU A 32 -0.20 -5.31 20.05
CA GLU A 32 -0.12 -6.21 18.92
C GLU A 32 0.53 -5.56 17.69
N PRO A 33 1.45 -6.27 17.02
CA PRO A 33 1.98 -5.83 15.73
C PRO A 33 0.91 -5.94 14.65
N ARG A 34 0.16 -4.85 14.44
CA ARG A 34 -0.91 -4.77 13.42
C ARG A 34 -0.47 -5.17 12.01
N TRP A 35 0.81 -4.93 11.69
CA TRP A 35 1.36 -5.23 10.37
C TRP A 35 1.35 -6.73 10.05
N GLU A 36 1.50 -7.61 11.05
CA GLU A 36 1.47 -9.06 10.86
C GLU A 36 0.09 -9.49 10.37
N HIS A 37 -0.98 -9.05 11.05
CA HIS A 37 -2.35 -9.29 10.62
C HIS A 37 -2.63 -8.79 9.19
N PHE A 38 -2.17 -7.58 8.84
CA PHE A 38 -2.33 -7.06 7.47
C PHE A 38 -1.54 -7.83 6.42
N PHE A 39 -0.43 -8.46 6.80
CA PHE A 39 0.44 -9.18 5.87
C PHE A 39 0.01 -10.64 5.70
N ASP A 40 -0.40 -11.29 6.79
CA ASP A 40 -0.71 -12.72 6.82
C ASP A 40 -2.18 -13.01 6.48
N ASP A 41 -3.12 -12.15 6.91
CA ASP A 41 -4.56 -12.40 6.80
C ASP A 41 -5.25 -11.62 5.67
N HIS A 42 -4.52 -10.74 4.97
CA HIS A 42 -5.09 -9.88 3.93
C HIS A 42 -4.31 -9.91 2.63
N THR A 43 -5.06 -9.83 1.52
CA THR A 43 -4.48 -9.61 0.19
C THR A 43 -4.79 -8.19 -0.30
N PRO A 44 -4.09 -7.70 -1.34
CA PRO A 44 -4.44 -6.43 -1.97
C PRO A 44 -5.90 -6.36 -2.43
N GLU A 45 -6.50 -7.50 -2.84
CA GLU A 45 -7.88 -7.53 -3.31
C GLU A 45 -8.90 -7.19 -2.20
N ASP A 46 -8.61 -7.51 -0.94
CA ASP A 46 -9.46 -7.13 0.21
C ASP A 46 -9.60 -5.61 0.35
N ALA A 47 -8.61 -4.87 -0.13
CA ALA A 47 -8.63 -3.41 -0.20
C ALA A 47 -9.09 -2.87 -1.57
N GLY A 48 -9.56 -3.75 -2.46
CA GLY A 48 -9.91 -3.40 -3.85
C GLY A 48 -8.71 -3.02 -4.72
N LEU A 49 -7.50 -3.44 -4.33
CA LEU A 49 -6.26 -3.17 -5.05
C LEU A 49 -5.83 -4.40 -5.84
N THR A 50 -5.12 -4.18 -6.93
CA THR A 50 -4.42 -5.25 -7.65
C THR A 50 -3.08 -5.56 -6.98
N PRO A 51 -2.59 -6.81 -7.08
CA PRO A 51 -1.25 -7.16 -6.63
C PRO A 51 -0.16 -6.28 -7.27
N LEU A 52 0.92 -6.07 -6.53
CA LEU A 52 2.08 -5.35 -7.06
C LEU A 52 2.66 -6.08 -8.26
N GLY A 53 2.96 -5.33 -9.33
CA GLY A 53 3.47 -5.89 -10.59
C GLY A 53 2.39 -6.32 -11.57
N THR A 54 1.12 -6.32 -11.18
CA THR A 54 0.01 -6.44 -12.13
C THR A 54 -0.12 -5.12 -12.89
N ILE A 55 0.15 -5.16 -14.20
CA ILE A 55 -0.15 -4.05 -15.11
C ILE A 55 -1.52 -4.34 -15.73
N PRO A 56 -2.55 -3.53 -15.46
CA PRO A 56 -3.84 -3.67 -16.11
C PRO A 56 -3.69 -3.67 -17.64
N ASP A 57 -4.50 -4.48 -18.35
CA ASP A 57 -4.48 -4.50 -19.82
C ASP A 57 -4.80 -3.13 -20.44
N ASP A 58 -5.51 -2.27 -19.70
CA ASP A 58 -5.89 -0.91 -20.06
C ASP A 58 -4.97 0.17 -19.46
N ALA A 59 -3.86 -0.20 -18.81
CA ALA A 59 -2.94 0.74 -18.17
C ALA A 59 -2.27 1.73 -19.15
N GLY A 60 -2.45 1.52 -20.46
CA GLY A 60 -1.65 2.13 -21.50
C GLY A 60 -0.24 1.55 -21.46
N GLY A 61 0.37 1.32 -22.63
CA GLY A 61 1.73 0.78 -22.70
C GLY A 61 2.74 1.58 -21.88
N GLY A 62 3.94 1.03 -21.70
CA GLY A 62 4.99 1.66 -20.89
C GLY A 62 5.17 3.16 -21.20
N LEU A 63 5.34 3.96 -20.15
CA LEU A 63 5.61 5.42 -20.21
C LEU A 63 6.73 5.79 -21.20
N TRP A 64 7.63 4.85 -21.42
CA TRP A 64 8.65 4.87 -22.45
C TRP A 64 8.20 3.89 -23.53
N GLY A 65 7.56 4.39 -24.58
CA GLY A 65 7.30 3.56 -25.76
C GLY A 65 8.62 3.03 -26.32
N ASP A 66 8.56 1.93 -27.08
CA ASP A 66 9.68 1.45 -27.88
C ASP A 66 10.14 2.57 -28.82
N VAL A 67 11.06 3.41 -28.35
CA VAL A 67 11.86 4.27 -29.22
C VAL A 67 12.75 3.26 -29.96
N PRO A 68 12.55 3.05 -31.28
CA PRO A 68 13.49 2.23 -32.02
C PRO A 68 14.87 2.84 -31.81
N ASP A 69 15.82 2.00 -31.40
CA ASP A 69 17.23 2.35 -31.30
C ASP A 69 17.61 3.04 -32.62
N SER A 70 17.81 4.35 -32.55
CA SER A 70 18.13 5.16 -33.71
C SER A 70 19.48 4.65 -34.19
N PRO A 71 19.62 4.06 -35.39
CA PRO A 71 20.91 3.52 -35.80
C PRO A 71 21.88 4.70 -35.96
N GLU A 72 22.73 4.85 -34.96
CA GLU A 72 23.94 5.64 -35.05
C GLU A 72 24.87 4.99 -36.08
N GLU A 73 25.17 5.78 -37.11
CA GLU A 73 26.28 5.67 -38.07
C GLU A 73 26.54 4.34 -38.81
N SER A 74 26.47 4.42 -40.13
CA SER A 74 27.41 3.71 -40.99
C SER A 74 27.77 4.58 -42.20
N ALA A 75 28.95 5.18 -42.09
CA ALA A 75 29.96 5.41 -43.13
C ALA A 75 29.50 5.44 -44.60
N VAL A 76 29.67 6.61 -45.25
CA VAL A 76 30.66 6.86 -46.33
C VAL A 76 30.84 8.35 -46.59
#